data_AF-A0A938YVK9-F1
#
_entry.id   AF-A0A938YVK9-F1
#
_cell.length_a   1.000
_cell.length_b   1.000
_cell.length_c   1.000
_cell.angle_alpha   90.00
_cell.angle_beta   90.00
_cell.angle_gamma   90.00
#
_symmetry.space_group_name_H-M   'P 1'
#
loop_
_entity.id
_entity.type
_entity.pdbx_description
1 polymer ?
#
loop_
_entity_poly.entity_id
_entity_poly.type
_entity_poly.pdbx_seq_one_letter_code
_entity_poly.pdbx_strand_id
1 'polypeptide(L)'
;MTAAVVVMILVAMTYANTFLDSRMAENEFSTNKQFMLTTGLQLDDIAWTIGRTQTVRYSSQYGNMKFQSIAVNYTFEIYPHGGSAWEPLFSNFTGMILFNIPVSTYSVGNNYFERVLPSSNGSFLQKGSSAPVSQVFCVEKLPMQEGNYTRIVAIPSMRMLNSTITGPEGTSYYAKFYLPALEPGNHQYKSQSITLTGNDVIKIVRSGVDQVRITVTFPNADLGFDADFFQFDHTTETVTLLPDSVVEFYIGKVIVTIGQV
;
A
#
# COMPACT_ATOMS: atom_id res chain seq x y z
N MET A 1 20.83 -28.98 -47.25
CA MET A 1 20.19 -27.66 -47.43
C MET A 1 18.81 -27.62 -46.76
N THR A 2 17.87 -28.50 -47.11
CA THR A 2 16.53 -28.57 -46.49
C THR A 2 16.54 -28.78 -44.97
N ALA A 3 17.34 -29.71 -44.44
CA ALA A 3 17.43 -29.95 -43.00
C ALA A 3 17.90 -28.71 -42.20
N ALA A 4 18.88 -27.96 -42.72
CA ALA A 4 19.37 -26.74 -42.09
C ALA A 4 18.29 -25.64 -42.04
N VAL A 5 17.50 -25.51 -43.11
CA VAL A 5 16.37 -24.56 -43.15
C VAL A 5 15.30 -24.95 -42.13
N VAL A 6 14.94 -26.23 -42.03
CA VAL A 6 13.95 -26.70 -41.04
C VAL A 6 14.41 -26.42 -39.60
N VAL A 7 15.69 -26.69 -39.28
CA VAL A 7 16.26 -26.41 -37.95
C VAL A 7 16.24 -24.91 -37.65
N MET A 8 16.63 -24.05 -38.61
CA MET A 8 16.59 -22.60 -38.41
C MET A 8 15.17 -22.09 -38.16
N ILE A 9 14.16 -22.61 -38.88
CA ILE A 9 12.76 -22.22 -38.67
C ILE A 9 12.27 -22.65 -37.28
N LEU A 10 12.60 -23.88 -36.83
CA LEU A 10 12.22 -24.35 -35.49
C LEU A 10 12.83 -23.49 -34.38
N VAL A 11 14.13 -23.18 -34.48
CA VAL A 11 14.81 -22.30 -33.52
C VAL A 11 14.18 -20.91 -33.53
N ALA A 12 13.93 -20.34 -34.72
CA ALA A 12 13.29 -19.04 -34.86
C ALA A 12 11.86 -19.03 -34.27
N MET A 13 11.07 -20.10 -34.47
CA MET A 13 9.73 -20.24 -33.88
C MET A 13 9.79 -20.29 -32.35
N THR A 14 10.71 -21.08 -31.78
CA THR A 14 10.86 -21.14 -30.31
C THR A 14 11.27 -19.80 -29.72
N TYR A 15 12.20 -19.08 -30.35
CA TYR A 15 12.61 -17.74 -29.94
C TYR A 15 11.47 -16.72 -30.08
N ALA A 16 10.73 -16.76 -31.19
CA ALA A 16 9.61 -15.86 -31.40
C ALA A 16 8.51 -16.06 -30.34
N ASN A 17 8.20 -17.30 -29.99
CA ASN A 17 7.23 -17.60 -28.94
C ASN A 17 7.67 -17.06 -27.57
N THR A 18 8.91 -17.34 -27.15
CA THR A 18 9.40 -16.85 -25.85
C THR A 18 9.47 -15.32 -25.80
N PHE A 19 9.82 -14.67 -26.90
CA PHE A 19 9.81 -13.21 -26.99
C PHE A 19 8.39 -12.64 -26.92
N LEU A 20 7.43 -13.25 -27.61
CA LEU A 20 6.03 -12.82 -27.56
C LEU A 20 5.43 -12.99 -26.16
N ASP A 21 5.68 -14.13 -25.51
CA ASP A 21 5.20 -14.39 -24.14
C ASP A 21 5.74 -13.34 -23.15
N SER A 22 7.03 -13.02 -23.25
CA SER A 22 7.65 -11.98 -22.41
C SER A 22 7.02 -10.60 -22.66
N ARG A 23 6.73 -10.24 -23.91
CA ARG A 23 6.03 -8.99 -24.26
C ARG A 23 4.59 -8.94 -23.77
N MET A 24 3.89 -10.07 -23.78
CA MET A 24 2.55 -10.15 -23.20
C MET A 24 2.59 -9.99 -21.68
N ALA A 25 3.57 -10.58 -21.00
CA ALA A 25 3.75 -10.42 -19.56
C ALA A 25 4.10 -8.97 -19.16
N GLU A 26 4.95 -8.29 -19.94
CA GLU A 26 5.25 -6.85 -19.75
C GLU A 26 3.97 -6.00 -19.89
N ASN A 27 3.12 -6.30 -20.86
CA ASN A 27 1.84 -5.61 -21.05
C ASN A 27 0.87 -5.89 -19.88
N GLU A 28 0.79 -7.14 -19.41
CA GLU A 28 0.02 -7.50 -18.22
C GLU A 28 0.53 -6.74 -16.98
N PHE A 29 1.84 -6.61 -16.80
CA PHE A 29 2.44 -5.84 -15.72
C PHE A 29 2.01 -4.36 -15.77
N SER A 30 2.12 -3.72 -16.94
CA SER A 30 1.71 -2.32 -17.13
C SER A 30 0.21 -2.11 -16.87
N THR A 31 -0.62 -3.06 -17.29
CA THR A 31 -2.07 -3.03 -17.04
C THR A 31 -2.38 -3.19 -15.55
N ASN A 32 -1.73 -4.15 -14.88
CA ASN A 32 -1.93 -4.38 -13.45
C ASN A 32 -1.39 -3.23 -12.58
N LYS A 33 -0.40 -2.47 -13.08
CA LYS A 33 0.07 -1.22 -12.45
C LYS A 33 -1.04 -0.18 -12.38
N GLN A 34 -1.77 0.04 -13.47
CA GLN A 34 -2.90 0.97 -13.52
C GLN A 34 -4.09 0.48 -12.68
N PHE A 35 -4.34 -0.83 -12.68
CA PHE A 35 -5.32 -1.45 -11.80
C PHE A 35 -4.98 -1.21 -10.32
N MET A 36 -3.72 -1.39 -9.92
CA MET A 36 -3.29 -1.19 -8.54
C MET A 36 -3.38 0.28 -8.12
N LEU A 37 -3.02 1.19 -9.02
CA LEU A 37 -3.21 2.63 -8.83
C LEU A 37 -4.69 2.96 -8.57
N THR A 38 -5.59 2.45 -9.42
CA THR A 38 -7.04 2.66 -9.29
C THR A 38 -7.57 2.09 -7.97
N THR A 39 -7.10 0.90 -7.58
CA THR A 39 -7.45 0.26 -6.31
C THR A 39 -6.99 1.11 -5.11
N GLY A 40 -5.77 1.65 -5.16
CA GLY A 40 -5.24 2.54 -4.14
C GLY A 40 -6.01 3.86 -4.00
N LEU A 41 -6.50 4.41 -5.11
CA LEU A 41 -7.35 5.62 -5.10
C LEU A 41 -8.75 5.32 -4.55
N GLN A 42 -9.34 4.19 -4.92
CA GLN A 42 -10.66 3.77 -4.40
C GLN A 42 -10.64 3.43 -2.92
N LEU A 43 -9.49 3.01 -2.39
CA LEU A 43 -9.33 2.74 -0.96
C LEU A 43 -9.73 3.95 -0.11
N ASP A 44 -9.45 5.16 -0.59
CA ASP A 44 -9.80 6.39 0.13
C ASP A 44 -11.32 6.50 0.35
N ASP A 45 -12.08 6.36 -0.72
CA ASP A 45 -13.54 6.44 -0.71
C ASP A 45 -14.21 5.36 0.17
N ILE A 46 -13.59 4.19 0.24
CA ILE A 46 -14.13 3.00 0.93
C ILE A 46 -13.81 3.04 2.42
N ALA A 47 -12.59 3.48 2.80
CA ALA A 47 -12.12 3.47 4.18
C ALA A 47 -12.98 4.31 5.12
N TRP A 48 -13.65 5.36 4.61
CA TRP A 48 -14.44 6.28 5.42
C TRP A 48 -15.95 6.04 5.37
N THR A 49 -16.41 5.07 4.58
CA THR A 49 -17.85 4.78 4.41
C THR A 49 -18.15 3.32 4.75
N ILE A 50 -18.70 3.09 5.94
CA ILE A 50 -19.08 1.76 6.41
C ILE A 50 -20.12 1.14 5.46
N GLY A 51 -19.90 -0.12 5.07
CA GLY A 51 -20.74 -0.87 4.13
C GLY A 51 -20.49 -0.56 2.66
N ARG A 52 -19.71 0.48 2.32
CA ARG A 52 -19.34 0.75 0.93
C ARG A 52 -18.47 -0.39 0.43
N THR A 53 -18.90 -0.99 -0.68
CA THR A 53 -18.20 -2.10 -1.31
C THR A 53 -17.84 -1.72 -2.74
N GLN A 54 -16.61 -1.99 -3.14
CA GLN A 54 -16.16 -1.81 -4.51
C GLN A 54 -15.42 -3.05 -4.99
N THR A 55 -15.85 -3.57 -6.13
CA THR A 55 -15.22 -4.69 -6.79
C THR A 55 -14.53 -4.21 -8.05
N VAL A 56 -13.23 -4.47 -8.16
CA VAL A 56 -12.45 -4.21 -9.37
C VAL A 56 -11.99 -5.54 -9.94
N ARG A 57 -12.19 -5.72 -11.24
CA ARG A 57 -11.72 -6.91 -11.94
C ARG A 57 -10.30 -6.68 -12.44
N TYR A 58 -9.50 -7.72 -12.38
CA TYR A 58 -8.19 -7.76 -13.00
C TYR A 58 -8.16 -8.95 -13.97
N SER A 59 -7.26 -8.89 -14.94
CA SER A 59 -6.95 -10.03 -15.79
C SER A 59 -5.53 -10.47 -15.46
N SER A 60 -5.38 -11.77 -15.25
CA SER A 60 -4.11 -12.37 -14.86
C SER A 60 -3.90 -13.66 -15.62
N GLN A 61 -2.86 -13.72 -16.45
CA GLN A 61 -2.40 -14.93 -17.12
C GLN A 61 -0.98 -15.29 -16.67
N TYR A 62 -0.14 -14.28 -16.46
CA TYR A 62 1.28 -14.44 -16.13
C TYR A 62 1.61 -14.18 -14.66
N GLY A 63 0.72 -13.49 -13.94
CA GLY A 63 0.86 -13.23 -12.51
C GLY A 63 -0.26 -13.80 -11.65
N ASN A 64 -0.19 -13.51 -10.36
CA ASN A 64 -1.27 -13.73 -9.42
C ASN A 64 -1.35 -12.60 -8.39
N MET A 65 -2.57 -12.24 -8.01
CA MET A 65 -2.79 -11.35 -6.88
C MET A 65 -2.53 -12.14 -5.57
N LYS A 66 -1.94 -11.50 -4.56
CA LYS A 66 -1.85 -11.99 -3.16
C LYS A 66 -2.23 -10.89 -2.18
N PHE A 67 -3.01 -11.21 -1.14
CA PHE A 67 -3.13 -10.34 0.04
C PHE A 67 -2.12 -10.78 1.09
N GLN A 68 -1.29 -9.85 1.55
CA GLN A 68 -0.40 -10.08 2.69
C GLN A 68 -0.97 -9.37 3.91
N SER A 69 -1.46 -10.16 4.87
CA SER A 69 -1.91 -9.63 6.15
C SER A 69 -0.73 -9.16 6.99
N ILE A 70 -0.95 -8.17 7.87
CA ILE A 70 0.05 -7.69 8.84
C ILE A 70 1.36 -7.27 8.14
N ALA A 71 1.28 -6.42 7.11
CA ALA A 71 2.42 -5.96 6.34
C ALA A 71 3.21 -4.86 7.07
N VAL A 72 2.51 -3.87 7.62
CA VAL A 72 3.10 -2.74 8.36
C VAL A 72 2.32 -2.53 9.65
N ASN A 73 3.06 -2.19 10.71
CA ASN A 73 2.50 -1.77 11.98
C ASN A 73 2.78 -0.29 12.23
N TYR A 74 1.72 0.50 12.37
CA TYR A 74 1.79 1.91 12.72
C TYR A 74 1.63 2.08 14.23
N THR A 75 2.67 2.58 14.88
CA THR A 75 2.70 2.92 16.31
C THR A 75 2.59 4.43 16.48
N PHE A 76 1.71 4.86 17.38
CA PHE A 76 1.41 6.27 17.62
C PHE A 76 1.78 6.66 19.04
N GLU A 77 2.58 7.72 19.17
CA GLU A 77 2.98 8.33 20.42
C GLU A 77 2.65 9.83 20.38
N ILE A 78 2.29 10.39 21.52
CA ILE A 78 1.98 11.82 21.66
C ILE A 78 2.90 12.46 22.69
N TYR A 79 3.16 13.75 22.51
CA TYR A 79 3.81 14.59 23.50
C TYR A 79 2.77 15.58 24.04
N PRO A 80 2.27 15.39 25.28
CA PRO A 80 1.23 16.24 25.83
C PRO A 80 1.76 17.64 26.15
N HIS A 81 0.86 18.63 26.11
CA HIS A 81 1.16 20.01 26.42
C HIS A 81 1.58 20.16 27.89
N GLY A 82 2.76 20.74 28.12
CA GLY A 82 3.36 20.78 29.46
C GLY A 82 3.85 19.42 29.98
N GLY A 83 3.87 18.39 29.12
CA GLY A 83 4.42 17.08 29.41
C GLY A 83 5.94 17.06 29.51
N SER A 84 6.48 15.98 30.05
CA SER A 84 7.93 15.75 30.15
C SER A 84 8.42 14.54 29.35
N ALA A 85 7.51 13.69 28.86
CA ALA A 85 7.83 12.45 28.17
C ALA A 85 6.81 12.12 27.06
N TRP A 86 7.21 11.22 26.16
CA TRP A 86 6.33 10.66 25.14
C TRP A 86 5.39 9.63 25.76
N GLU A 87 4.11 9.69 25.39
CA GLU A 87 3.08 8.77 25.85
C GLU A 87 2.61 7.89 24.68
N PRO A 88 2.63 6.55 24.83
CA PRO A 88 2.11 5.65 23.81
C PRO A 88 0.58 5.75 23.76
N LEU A 89 0.02 5.87 22.57
CA LEU A 89 -1.42 6.01 22.38
C LEU A 89 -2.07 4.71 21.91
N PHE A 90 -1.65 4.20 20.75
CA PHE A 90 -2.12 2.92 20.19
C PHE A 90 -1.17 2.42 19.09
N SER A 91 -1.38 1.18 18.67
CA SER A 91 -0.77 0.61 17.47
C SER A 91 -1.81 -0.04 16.58
N ASN A 92 -1.57 -0.07 15.27
CA ASN A 92 -2.47 -0.68 14.31
C ASN A 92 -1.70 -1.37 13.18
N PHE A 93 -2.07 -2.63 12.93
CA PHE A 93 -1.54 -3.40 11.81
C PHE A 93 -2.40 -3.20 10.57
N THR A 94 -1.75 -3.06 9.42
CA THR A 94 -2.42 -3.09 8.13
C THR A 94 -1.81 -4.16 7.23
N GLY A 95 -2.64 -4.82 6.43
CA GLY A 95 -2.18 -5.60 5.29
C GLY A 95 -1.78 -4.76 4.07
N MET A 96 -1.37 -5.46 3.02
CA MET A 96 -1.11 -4.90 1.69
C MET A 96 -1.62 -5.84 0.60
N ILE A 97 -1.87 -5.27 -0.56
CA ILE A 97 -2.29 -5.99 -1.77
C ILE A 97 -1.08 -6.08 -2.69
N LEU A 98 -0.80 -7.28 -3.18
CA LEU A 98 0.32 -7.58 -4.05
C LEU A 98 -0.21 -8.16 -5.36
N PHE A 99 0.43 -7.80 -6.46
CA PHE A 99 0.36 -8.51 -7.72
C PHE A 99 1.75 -9.04 -8.05
N ASN A 100 1.91 -10.35 -8.09
CA ASN A 100 3.19 -11.03 -8.28
C ASN A 100 3.29 -11.57 -9.70
N ILE A 101 4.35 -11.21 -10.43
CA ILE A 101 4.73 -11.87 -11.68
C ILE A 101 6.07 -12.59 -11.45
N PRO A 102 6.20 -13.90 -11.75
CA PRO A 102 7.46 -14.61 -11.62
C PRO A 102 8.56 -13.98 -12.48
N VAL A 103 9.78 -13.86 -11.93
CA VAL A 103 10.93 -13.31 -12.68
C VAL A 103 11.32 -14.17 -13.89
N SER A 104 10.93 -15.44 -13.92
CA SER A 104 11.09 -16.32 -15.09
C SER A 104 10.27 -15.87 -16.29
N THR A 105 9.21 -15.10 -16.05
CA THR A 105 8.28 -14.63 -17.08
C THR A 105 8.56 -13.17 -17.43
N TYR A 106 8.74 -12.32 -16.41
CA TYR A 106 9.06 -10.92 -16.57
C TYR A 106 9.93 -10.43 -15.41
N SER A 107 11.13 -9.97 -15.72
CA SER A 107 12.09 -9.38 -14.79
C SER A 107 12.57 -8.06 -15.36
N VAL A 108 12.58 -7.04 -14.50
CA VAL A 108 13.19 -5.74 -14.76
C VAL A 108 14.62 -5.72 -14.23
N GLY A 109 14.87 -6.41 -13.12
CA GLY A 109 16.18 -6.59 -12.52
C GLY A 109 16.15 -6.48 -11.00
N ASN A 110 17.15 -7.09 -10.34
CA ASN A 110 17.23 -7.05 -8.88
C ASN A 110 17.40 -5.63 -8.35
N ASN A 111 16.71 -5.32 -7.25
CA ASN A 111 16.61 -4.01 -6.63
C ASN A 111 15.88 -2.97 -7.50
N TYR A 112 15.09 -3.40 -8.48
CA TYR A 112 14.17 -2.50 -9.16
C TYR A 112 13.16 -1.95 -8.16
N PHE A 113 13.01 -0.63 -8.16
CA PHE A 113 11.96 0.06 -7.42
C PHE A 113 11.44 1.22 -8.25
N GLU A 114 10.11 1.31 -8.33
CA GLU A 114 9.45 2.42 -8.98
C GLU A 114 8.21 2.81 -8.17
N ARG A 115 8.19 4.04 -7.68
CA ARG A 115 7.03 4.59 -6.99
C ARG A 115 6.01 5.10 -8.00
N VAL A 116 4.78 4.60 -7.93
CA VAL A 116 3.67 4.97 -8.81
C VAL A 116 2.82 6.05 -8.15
N LEU A 117 2.47 5.87 -6.87
CA LEU A 117 1.68 6.80 -6.07
C LEU A 117 2.22 6.84 -4.64
N PRO A 118 2.36 8.02 -4.02
CA PRO A 118 2.49 9.33 -4.67
C PRO A 118 3.79 9.42 -5.46
N SER A 119 3.80 10.08 -6.62
CA SER A 119 4.96 10.08 -7.53
C SER A 119 6.20 10.83 -7.01
N SER A 120 6.05 11.69 -6.00
CA SER A 120 7.10 12.61 -5.54
C SER A 120 7.48 12.50 -4.07
N ASN A 121 6.78 11.68 -3.26
CA ASN A 121 6.99 11.63 -1.82
C ASN A 121 7.14 10.18 -1.31
N GLY A 122 8.24 9.93 -0.60
CA GLY A 122 8.54 8.64 0.00
C GLY A 122 7.83 8.37 1.32
N SER A 123 7.49 9.43 2.04
CA SER A 123 6.98 9.36 3.41
C SER A 123 5.66 8.58 3.52
N PHE A 124 5.51 7.75 4.54
CA PHE A 124 4.22 7.12 4.84
C PHE A 124 3.18 8.13 5.36
N LEU A 125 3.59 9.35 5.74
CA LEU A 125 2.74 10.43 6.21
C LEU A 125 2.60 11.52 5.14
N GLN A 126 1.43 11.58 4.53
CA GLN A 126 1.10 12.52 3.47
C GLN A 126 0.32 13.71 4.04
N LYS A 127 0.72 14.93 3.72
CA LYS A 127 0.08 16.16 4.23
C LYS A 127 -0.81 16.80 3.17
N GLY A 128 -2.02 17.21 3.55
CA GLY A 128 -2.93 17.96 2.70
C GLY A 128 -4.24 17.24 2.38
N SER A 129 -5.27 18.00 1.99
CA SER A 129 -6.63 17.51 1.73
C SER A 129 -6.71 16.49 0.60
N SER A 130 -5.84 16.61 -0.40
CA SER A 130 -5.80 15.75 -1.58
C SER A 130 -4.67 14.73 -1.54
N ALA A 131 -4.03 14.57 -0.37
CA ALA A 131 -3.01 13.56 -0.18
C ALA A 131 -3.61 12.14 -0.33
N PRO A 132 -2.92 11.21 -1.01
CA PRO A 132 -3.38 9.84 -1.10
C PRO A 132 -3.22 9.12 0.24
N VAL A 133 -4.13 8.20 0.53
CA VAL A 133 -4.09 7.31 1.71
C VAL A 133 -3.57 5.91 1.36
N SER A 134 -2.92 5.79 0.22
CA SER A 134 -2.29 4.57 -0.26
C SER A 134 -1.02 4.92 -1.02
N GLN A 135 0.00 4.09 -0.85
CA GLN A 135 1.16 4.06 -1.72
C GLN A 135 1.07 2.88 -2.67
N VAL A 136 1.33 3.16 -3.94
CA VAL A 136 1.45 2.14 -4.98
C VAL A 136 2.85 2.20 -5.54
N PHE A 137 3.54 1.06 -5.54
CA PHE A 137 4.90 0.97 -6.07
C PHE A 137 5.15 -0.39 -6.70
N CYS A 138 6.12 -0.44 -7.59
CA CYS A 138 6.63 -1.65 -8.20
C CYS A 138 7.98 -1.97 -7.56
N VAL A 139 8.23 -3.25 -7.27
CA VAL A 139 9.49 -3.69 -6.67
C VAL A 139 9.88 -5.08 -7.16
N GLU A 140 11.16 -5.27 -7.46
CA GLU A 140 11.78 -6.58 -7.69
C GLU A 140 12.96 -6.72 -6.73
N LYS A 141 12.75 -7.49 -5.65
CA LYS A 141 13.76 -7.74 -4.63
C LYS A 141 14.06 -9.24 -4.58
N LEU A 142 15.33 -9.60 -4.77
CA LEU A 142 15.81 -10.97 -4.85
C LEU A 142 17.03 -11.18 -3.94
N PRO A 143 17.13 -12.31 -3.21
CA PRO A 143 16.11 -13.36 -3.06
C PRO A 143 15.03 -12.96 -2.05
N MET A 144 13.82 -13.51 -2.19
CA MET A 144 12.78 -13.46 -1.16
C MET A 144 12.29 -14.86 -0.83
N GLN A 145 11.90 -15.07 0.42
CA GLN A 145 11.53 -16.40 0.93
C GLN A 145 10.31 -16.99 0.22
N GLU A 146 9.36 -16.15 -0.16
CA GLU A 146 8.13 -16.59 -0.84
C GLU A 146 8.33 -16.90 -2.33
N GLY A 147 9.51 -16.62 -2.88
CA GLY A 147 9.85 -16.75 -4.28
C GLY A 147 10.27 -15.43 -4.91
N ASN A 148 10.76 -15.55 -6.14
CA ASN A 148 11.34 -14.47 -6.92
C ASN A 148 10.29 -13.87 -7.84
N TYR A 149 9.82 -12.66 -7.51
CA TYR A 149 8.76 -11.98 -8.24
C TYR A 149 9.08 -10.51 -8.48
N THR A 150 8.65 -10.03 -9.63
CA THR A 150 8.41 -8.62 -9.90
C THR A 150 7.03 -8.29 -9.38
N ARG A 151 6.92 -7.38 -8.41
CA ARG A 151 5.68 -7.10 -7.69
C ARG A 151 5.16 -5.71 -7.95
N ILE A 152 3.84 -5.60 -7.94
CA ILE A 152 3.13 -4.32 -7.81
C ILE A 152 2.41 -4.36 -6.47
N VAL A 153 2.66 -3.35 -5.64
CA VAL A 153 2.22 -3.31 -4.24
C VAL A 153 1.31 -2.11 -4.05
N ALA A 154 0.15 -2.31 -3.44
CA ALA A 154 -0.64 -1.25 -2.81
C ALA A 154 -0.64 -1.44 -1.30
N ILE A 155 -0.17 -0.43 -0.59
CA ILE A 155 -0.14 -0.40 0.87
C ILE A 155 -0.77 0.88 1.39
N PRO A 156 -1.59 0.84 2.46
CA PRO A 156 -2.11 2.07 3.04
C PRO A 156 -1.03 2.97 3.59
N SER A 157 -1.22 4.27 3.38
CA SER A 157 -0.45 5.35 3.97
C SER A 157 -1.38 6.30 4.72
N MET A 158 -0.80 7.15 5.53
CA MET A 158 -1.54 8.06 6.38
C MET A 158 -1.68 9.42 5.74
N ARG A 159 -2.88 10.01 5.82
CA ARG A 159 -3.11 11.41 5.47
C ARG A 159 -3.28 12.26 6.73
N MET A 160 -2.64 13.42 6.75
CA MET A 160 -2.73 14.40 7.81
C MET A 160 -3.37 15.70 7.30
N LEU A 161 -4.37 16.19 8.06
CA LEU A 161 -5.04 17.46 7.84
C LEU A 161 -4.93 18.34 9.07
N ASN A 162 -4.58 19.61 8.86
CA ASN A 162 -4.63 20.62 9.90
C ASN A 162 -5.86 21.50 9.66
N SER A 163 -6.62 21.75 10.72
CA SER A 163 -7.78 22.64 10.70
C SER A 163 -7.70 23.60 11.87
N THR A 164 -7.99 24.87 11.62
CA THR A 164 -8.13 25.89 12.66
C THR A 164 -9.59 26.26 12.75
N ILE A 165 -10.18 26.15 13.93
CA ILE A 165 -11.58 26.49 14.17
C ILE A 165 -11.61 27.68 15.13
N THR A 166 -12.13 28.81 14.67
CA THR A 166 -12.33 30.01 15.48
C THR A 166 -13.79 30.10 15.87
N GLY A 167 -14.07 29.91 17.16
CA GLY A 167 -15.40 30.05 17.76
C GLY A 167 -15.49 31.28 18.67
N PRO A 168 -16.68 31.54 19.25
CA PRO A 168 -16.88 32.62 20.21
C PRO A 168 -15.99 32.50 21.45
N GLU A 169 -15.61 31.27 21.82
CA GLU A 169 -14.84 30.94 23.03
C GLU A 169 -13.32 30.91 22.80
N GLY A 170 -12.85 31.05 21.55
CA GLY A 170 -11.43 31.03 21.22
C GLY A 170 -11.10 30.34 19.90
N THR A 171 -9.80 30.19 19.63
CA THR A 171 -9.29 29.46 18.47
C THR A 171 -8.74 28.11 18.92
N SER A 172 -9.25 27.03 18.34
CA SER A 172 -8.80 25.67 18.59
C SER A 172 -8.11 25.10 17.34
N TYR A 173 -6.98 24.44 17.56
CA TYR A 173 -6.19 23.83 16.50
C TYR A 173 -6.43 22.32 16.49
N TYR A 174 -6.77 21.79 15.31
CA TYR A 174 -7.04 20.37 15.11
C TYR A 174 -6.03 19.77 14.14
N ALA A 175 -5.45 18.64 14.53
CA ALA A 175 -4.65 17.80 13.65
C ALA A 175 -5.36 16.45 13.49
N LYS A 176 -5.76 16.12 12.26
CA LYS A 176 -6.52 14.92 11.93
C LYS A 176 -5.67 13.97 11.12
N PHE A 177 -5.56 12.73 11.57
CA PHE A 177 -4.81 11.66 10.94
C PHE A 177 -5.77 10.59 10.43
N TYR A 178 -5.62 10.21 9.18
CA TYR A 178 -6.49 9.26 8.48
C TYR A 178 -5.64 8.09 7.99
N LEU A 179 -5.85 6.91 8.57
CA LEU A 179 -5.17 5.67 8.21
C LEU A 179 -6.19 4.60 7.79
N PRO A 180 -6.22 4.18 6.52
CA PRO A 180 -6.90 2.95 6.13
C PRO A 180 -6.14 1.74 6.68
N ALA A 181 -6.86 0.76 7.22
CA ALA A 181 -6.29 -0.50 7.70
C ALA A 181 -6.91 -1.65 6.91
N LEU A 182 -6.09 -2.36 6.13
CA LEU A 182 -6.56 -3.51 5.35
C LEU A 182 -6.58 -4.77 6.22
N GLU A 183 -7.73 -5.43 6.26
CA GLU A 183 -7.96 -6.71 6.95
C GLU A 183 -8.32 -7.80 5.93
N PRO A 184 -7.92 -9.07 6.17
CA PRO A 184 -8.25 -10.17 5.26
C PRO A 184 -9.76 -10.46 5.28
N GLY A 185 -10.34 -10.63 4.10
CA GLY A 185 -11.71 -11.09 3.90
C GLY A 185 -11.81 -12.58 3.58
N ASN A 186 -13.02 -13.03 3.21
CA ASN A 186 -13.24 -14.42 2.83
C ASN A 186 -12.94 -14.62 1.34
N HIS A 187 -11.75 -15.12 1.02
CA HIS A 187 -11.27 -15.35 -0.35
C HIS A 187 -12.02 -16.53 -1.01
N GLN A 188 -13.16 -16.25 -1.66
CA GLN A 188 -13.89 -17.24 -2.43
C GLN A 188 -13.39 -17.27 -3.89
N TYR A 189 -12.90 -18.44 -4.32
CA TYR A 189 -12.30 -18.73 -5.62
C TYR A 189 -13.30 -18.75 -6.79
N LYS A 190 -14.04 -17.66 -7.02
CA LYS A 190 -15.11 -17.62 -8.03
C LYS A 190 -14.87 -16.65 -9.20
N SER A 191 -13.90 -15.73 -9.12
CA SER A 191 -13.63 -14.74 -10.18
C SER A 191 -12.33 -13.95 -9.95
N GLN A 192 -11.56 -13.63 -11.00
CA GLN A 192 -10.40 -12.71 -10.93
C GLN A 192 -10.85 -11.28 -10.59
N SER A 193 -11.00 -11.00 -9.30
CA SER A 193 -11.47 -9.71 -8.81
C SER A 193 -10.98 -9.45 -7.38
N ILE A 194 -10.76 -8.17 -7.08
CA ILE A 194 -10.60 -7.69 -5.72
C ILE A 194 -11.88 -6.99 -5.29
N THR A 195 -12.37 -7.31 -4.10
CA THR A 195 -13.50 -6.64 -3.46
C THR A 195 -13.01 -6.00 -2.18
N LEU A 196 -13.14 -4.68 -2.09
CA LEU A 196 -12.84 -3.88 -0.92
C LEU A 196 -14.16 -3.48 -0.26
N THR A 197 -14.31 -3.75 1.02
CA THR A 197 -15.51 -3.39 1.79
C THR A 197 -15.14 -2.61 3.04
N GLY A 198 -15.67 -1.40 3.18
CA GLY A 198 -15.54 -0.60 4.40
C GLY A 198 -16.30 -1.28 5.55
N ASN A 199 -15.59 -1.62 6.62
CA ASN A 199 -16.13 -2.40 7.73
C ASN A 199 -16.46 -1.52 8.94
N ASP A 200 -15.51 -0.69 9.37
CA ASP A 200 -15.64 0.12 10.58
C ASP A 200 -14.72 1.35 10.51
N VAL A 201 -15.06 2.39 11.27
CA VAL A 201 -14.24 3.61 11.41
C VAL A 201 -14.03 3.91 12.89
N ILE A 202 -12.80 3.73 13.36
CA ILE A 202 -12.42 4.01 14.75
C ILE A 202 -11.92 5.44 14.85
N LYS A 203 -12.48 6.22 15.79
CA LYS A 203 -12.03 7.58 16.10
C LYS A 203 -11.40 7.62 17.50
N ILE A 204 -10.16 8.11 17.60
CA ILE A 204 -9.46 8.36 18.86
C ILE A 204 -9.14 9.86 18.95
N VAL A 205 -9.52 10.50 20.05
CA VAL A 205 -9.32 11.94 20.26
C VAL A 205 -8.45 12.18 21.48
N ARG A 206 -7.48 13.10 21.37
CA ARG A 206 -6.66 13.59 22.47
C ARG A 206 -6.53 15.10 22.38
N SER A 207 -6.79 15.79 23.49
CA SER A 207 -6.58 17.24 23.63
C SER A 207 -5.24 17.52 24.31
N GLY A 208 -4.73 18.74 24.17
CA GLY A 208 -3.50 19.15 24.84
C GLY A 208 -2.28 18.43 24.31
N VAL A 209 -2.08 18.43 22.99
CA VAL A 209 -0.94 17.76 22.34
C VAL A 209 -0.08 18.76 21.59
N ASP A 210 1.22 18.73 21.84
CA ASP A 210 2.21 19.61 21.18
C ASP A 210 2.93 18.90 20.04
N GLN A 211 3.13 17.57 20.15
CA GLN A 211 3.77 16.78 19.09
C GLN A 211 3.15 15.39 18.97
N VAL A 212 3.21 14.84 17.76
CA VAL A 212 2.81 13.46 17.45
C VAL A 212 3.98 12.76 16.79
N ARG A 213 4.32 11.57 17.26
CA ARG A 213 5.31 10.70 16.63
C ARG A 213 4.63 9.44 16.12
N ILE A 214 4.91 9.12 14.87
CA ILE A 214 4.41 7.92 14.22
C ILE A 214 5.62 7.09 13.82
N THR A 215 5.65 5.84 14.25
CA THR A 215 6.71 4.89 13.91
C THR A 215 6.10 3.72 13.16
N VAL A 216 6.70 3.36 12.03
CA VAL A 216 6.34 2.16 11.26
C VAL A 216 7.35 1.04 11.55
N THR A 217 6.81 -0.15 11.77
CA THR A 217 7.61 -1.39 11.91
C THR A 217 7.10 -2.45 10.94
N PHE A 218 7.97 -3.42 10.64
CA PHE A 218 7.75 -4.42 9.59
C PHE A 218 7.69 -5.82 10.18
N PRO A 219 6.49 -6.34 10.53
CA PRO A 219 6.36 -7.61 11.23
C PRO A 219 6.83 -8.83 10.43
N ASN A 220 6.83 -8.71 9.10
CA ASN A 220 7.22 -9.78 8.18
C ASN A 220 8.59 -9.52 7.50
N ALA A 221 9.51 -8.83 8.19
CA ALA A 221 10.86 -8.56 7.69
C ALA A 221 11.62 -9.85 7.33
N ASP A 222 11.42 -10.94 8.09
CA ASP A 222 12.04 -12.24 7.82
C ASP A 222 11.63 -12.85 6.47
N LEU A 223 10.43 -12.50 5.97
CA LEU A 223 9.95 -12.91 4.64
C LEU A 223 10.51 -12.03 3.50
N GLY A 224 11.28 -10.99 3.86
CA GLY A 224 11.85 -9.98 2.96
C GLY A 224 11.03 -8.69 2.84
N PHE A 225 9.93 -8.55 3.58
CA PHE A 225 9.12 -7.34 3.66
C PHE A 225 9.65 -6.40 4.75
N ASP A 226 10.82 -5.81 4.51
CA ASP A 226 11.54 -4.94 5.44
C ASP A 226 11.59 -3.48 4.94
N ALA A 227 12.38 -2.63 5.59
CA ALA A 227 12.57 -1.23 5.21
C ALA A 227 13.01 -1.06 3.75
N ASP A 228 13.87 -1.95 3.24
CA ASP A 228 14.37 -1.91 1.87
C ASP A 228 13.29 -2.28 0.85
N PHE A 229 12.31 -3.11 1.25
CA PHE A 229 11.16 -3.44 0.41
C PHE A 229 10.18 -2.26 0.29
N PHE A 230 9.86 -1.61 1.41
CA PHE A 230 8.86 -0.52 1.42
C PHE A 230 9.43 0.83 0.98
N GLN A 231 10.74 1.05 1.13
CA GLN A 231 11.44 2.28 0.77
C GLN A 231 10.73 3.56 1.25
N PHE A 232 10.27 3.56 2.50
CA PHE A 232 9.82 4.80 3.14
C PHE A 232 11.03 5.69 3.43
N ASP A 233 10.89 7.01 3.25
CA ASP A 233 11.98 7.97 3.51
C ASP A 233 12.49 7.86 4.96
N HIS A 234 11.56 7.70 5.89
CA HIS A 234 11.82 7.49 7.32
C HIS A 234 10.89 6.42 7.87
N THR A 235 11.36 5.69 8.87
CA THR A 235 10.53 4.77 9.67
C THR A 235 9.88 5.45 10.86
N THR A 236 10.30 6.66 11.20
CA THR A 236 9.72 7.49 12.25
C THR A 236 9.51 8.90 11.73
N GLU A 237 8.29 9.41 11.82
CA GLU A 237 7.93 10.78 11.46
C GLU A 237 7.42 11.49 12.71
N THR A 238 7.99 12.66 13.00
CA THR A 238 7.54 13.51 14.12
C THR A 238 6.91 14.78 13.57
N VAL A 239 5.67 15.03 14.00
CA VAL A 239 4.88 16.19 13.62
C VAL A 239 4.82 17.14 14.81
N THR A 240 5.37 18.33 14.64
CA THR A 240 5.16 19.43 15.61
C THR A 240 3.84 20.12 15.31
N LEU A 241 3.02 20.29 16.35
CA LEU A 241 1.72 20.94 16.29
C LEU A 241 1.79 22.31 16.95
N LEU A 242 0.70 23.08 16.84
CA LEU A 242 0.55 24.28 17.64
C LEU A 242 0.27 23.88 19.10
N PRO A 243 0.70 24.70 20.08
CA PRO A 243 0.49 24.37 21.49
C PRO A 243 -0.98 24.09 21.80
N ASP A 244 -1.24 23.11 22.66
CA ASP A 244 -2.58 22.73 23.11
C ASP A 244 -3.52 22.30 21.96
N SER A 245 -2.97 21.66 20.92
CA SER A 245 -3.78 21.15 19.80
C SER A 245 -4.62 19.93 20.19
N VAL A 246 -5.76 19.78 19.51
CA VAL A 246 -6.59 18.57 19.56
C VAL A 246 -6.19 17.66 18.40
N VAL A 247 -5.80 16.43 18.72
CA VAL A 247 -5.44 15.40 17.76
C VAL A 247 -6.58 14.40 17.62
N GLU A 248 -6.98 14.12 16.38
CA GLU A 248 -7.96 13.10 16.02
C GLU A 248 -7.32 12.05 15.11
N PHE A 249 -7.32 10.79 15.54
CA PHE A 249 -6.94 9.66 14.70
C PHE A 249 -8.19 8.93 14.21
N TYR A 250 -8.26 8.73 12.90
CA TYR A 250 -9.30 8.00 12.20
C TYR A 250 -8.68 6.76 11.54
N ILE A 251 -9.15 5.59 11.96
CA ILE A 251 -8.72 4.30 11.39
C ILE A 251 -9.90 3.72 10.62
N GLY A 252 -9.79 3.68 9.30
CA GLY A 252 -10.81 3.10 8.42
C GLY A 252 -10.50 1.64 8.12
N LYS A 253 -11.23 0.71 8.74
CA LYS A 253 -11.04 -0.73 8.50
C LYS A 253 -11.67 -1.12 7.17
N VAL A 254 -10.89 -1.75 6.31
CA VAL A 254 -11.31 -2.22 4.99
C VAL A 254 -11.02 -3.70 4.86
N ILE A 255 -12.05 -4.49 4.65
CA ILE A 255 -11.95 -5.91 4.38
C ILE A 255 -11.58 -6.10 2.91
N VAL A 256 -10.50 -6.85 2.66
CA VAL A 256 -10.01 -7.17 1.33
C VAL A 256 -10.32 -8.62 1.02
N THR A 257 -11.24 -8.84 0.08
CA THR A 257 -11.54 -10.15 -0.46
C THR A 257 -10.98 -10.25 -1.87
N ILE A 258 -10.30 -11.35 -2.18
CA ILE A 258 -9.86 -11.61 -3.54
C ILE A 258 -10.41 -12.92 -4.01
N GLY A 259 -11.03 -12.89 -5.18
CA GLY A 259 -11.27 -14.08 -5.95
C GLY A 259 -10.06 -14.39 -6.84
N GLN A 260 -9.65 -15.64 -6.78
CA GLN A 260 -8.73 -16.27 -7.72
C GLN A 260 -9.53 -17.31 -8.52
N VAL A 261 -9.07 -17.64 -9.72
CA VAL A 261 -9.59 -18.75 -10.54
C VAL A 261 -8.63 -19.90 -10.43
#